data_AF-A0A1Q5TA24-F1
#
_entry.id   AF-A0A1Q5TA24-F1
#
_cell.length_a   1.000
_cell.length_b   1.000
_cell.length_c   1.000
_cell.angle_alpha   90.00
_cell.angle_beta   90.00
_cell.angle_gamma   90.00
#
_symmetry.space_group_name_H-M   'P 1'
#
loop_
_entity.id
_entity.type
_entity.pdbx_description
1 polymer ?
#
loop_
_entity_poly.entity_id
_entity_poly.type
_entity_poly.pdbx_seq_one_letter_code
_entity_poly.pdbx_strand_id
1 'polypeptide(L)'
;MLYNLFYQIENLNIQIKIKNKKISLIYEEGTLPLDLKKQIKQHKQQLIKRLEENEQARAKGFLVYCYGEFYEFRYGAGAYLFIEREGELAHVWRANYMPEERKPYKIKVLAERVPFDQAFQEAVGFIDWLQRQRKWGDSNVKAI
;
A
#
# COMPACT_ATOMS: atom_id res chain seq x y z
N MET A 1 -3.06 -0.40 16.93
CA MET A 1 -3.08 -0.53 15.46
C MET A 1 -2.81 0.84 14.86
N LEU A 2 -1.84 0.97 13.94
CA LEU A 2 -1.44 2.28 13.39
C LEU A 2 -2.59 3.02 12.70
N TYR A 3 -3.55 2.30 12.13
CA TYR A 3 -4.76 2.86 11.53
C TYR A 3 -5.45 3.91 12.43
N ASN A 4 -5.74 3.57 13.70
CA ASN A 4 -6.41 4.48 14.61
C ASN A 4 -5.59 5.76 14.87
N LEU A 5 -4.27 5.64 14.88
CA LEU A 5 -3.37 6.77 15.08
C LEU A 5 -3.40 7.71 13.88
N PHE A 6 -3.34 7.18 12.65
CA PHE A 6 -3.49 7.98 11.44
C PHE A 6 -4.88 8.64 11.35
N TYR A 7 -5.93 7.89 11.66
CA TYR A 7 -7.30 8.38 11.67
C TYR A 7 -7.49 9.56 12.64
N GLN A 8 -6.94 9.47 13.85
CA GLN A 8 -6.99 10.58 14.81
C GLN A 8 -6.21 11.80 14.33
N ILE A 9 -5.03 11.60 13.75
CA ILE A 9 -4.20 12.66 13.19
C ILE A 9 -4.95 13.40 12.08
N GLU A 10 -5.56 12.67 11.14
CA GLU A 10 -6.32 13.27 10.04
C GLU A 10 -7.56 14.02 10.53
N ASN A 11 -8.33 13.45 11.46
CA ASN A 11 -9.51 14.12 12.01
C ASN A 11 -9.22 15.42 12.77
N LEU A 12 -8.00 15.55 13.30
CA LEU A 12 -7.52 16.78 13.95
C LEU A 12 -6.85 17.74 12.96
N ASN A 13 -6.91 17.46 11.66
CA ASN A 13 -6.24 18.21 10.60
C ASN A 13 -4.72 18.37 10.82
N ILE A 14 -4.11 17.40 11.48
CA ILE A 14 -2.68 17.39 11.74
C ILE A 14 -1.98 16.77 10.53
N GLN A 15 -1.11 17.54 9.87
CA GLN A 15 -0.33 17.02 8.75
C GLN A 15 0.99 16.42 9.24
N ILE A 16 1.32 15.24 8.73
CA ILE A 16 2.63 14.60 8.95
C ILE A 16 3.52 14.93 7.74
N LYS A 17 4.69 15.53 7.99
CA LYS A 17 5.77 15.62 7.00
C LYS A 17 6.96 14.75 7.43
N ILE A 18 7.50 14.01 6.49
CA ILE A 18 8.74 13.24 6.69
C ILE A 18 9.87 13.93 5.92
N LYS A 19 10.97 14.24 6.61
CA LYS A 19 12.21 14.70 6.00
C LYS A 19 13.40 14.08 6.73
N ASN A 20 14.32 13.45 6.01
CA ASN A 20 15.52 12.82 6.57
C ASN A 20 15.22 11.88 7.76
N LYS A 21 14.23 10.99 7.60
CA LYS A 21 13.75 10.07 8.66
C LYS A 21 13.29 10.76 9.96
N LYS A 22 12.89 12.03 9.87
CA LYS A 22 12.28 12.78 10.97
C LYS A 22 10.84 13.13 10.59
N ILE A 23 9.93 12.89 11.54
CA ILE A 23 8.55 13.36 11.48
C ILE A 23 8.50 14.80 12.01
N SER A 24 7.88 15.67 11.23
CA SER A 24 7.40 16.98 11.63
C SER A 24 5.87 16.96 11.57
N LEU A 25 5.22 17.50 12.59
CA LEU A 25 3.78 17.68 12.61
C LEU A 25 3.46 19.15 12.35
N ILE A 26 2.48 19.41 11.50
CA ILE A 26 1.95 20.75 11.23
C ILE A 26 0.50 20.75 11.67
N TYR A 27 0.18 21.63 12.60
CA TYR A 27 -1.13 21.71 13.26
C TYR A 27 -1.33 23.09 13.90
N GLU A 28 -2.58 23.49 14.12
CA GLU A 28 -2.91 24.74 14.83
C GLU A 28 -2.66 24.61 16.33
N GLU A 29 -2.26 25.69 17.00
CA GLU A 29 -1.98 25.64 18.44
C GLU A 29 -3.21 25.16 19.23
N GLY A 30 -2.98 24.29 20.24
CA GLY A 30 -4.05 23.67 21.04
C GLY A 30 -4.70 22.43 20.43
N THR A 31 -4.45 22.09 19.16
CA THR A 31 -5.12 20.94 18.49
C THR A 31 -4.49 19.57 18.75
N LEU A 32 -3.24 19.50 19.23
CA LEU A 32 -2.54 18.23 19.48
C LEU A 32 -2.67 17.80 20.96
N PRO A 33 -3.52 16.81 21.30
CA PRO A 33 -3.63 16.32 22.66
C PRO A 33 -2.32 15.68 23.15
N LEU A 34 -2.03 15.82 24.44
CA LEU A 34 -0.82 15.26 25.05
C LEU A 34 -0.72 13.74 24.90
N ASP A 35 -1.85 13.03 24.98
CA ASP A 35 -1.89 11.58 24.80
C ASP A 35 -1.53 11.18 23.37
N LEU A 36 -2.13 11.82 22.37
CA LEU A 36 -1.81 11.62 20.95
C LEU A 36 -0.32 11.89 20.68
N LYS A 37 0.22 12.97 21.26
CA LYS A 37 1.66 13.29 21.16
C LYS A 37 2.54 12.16 21.72
N LYS A 38 2.15 11.54 22.84
CA LYS A 38 2.86 10.38 23.41
C LYS A 38 2.77 9.16 22.48
N GLN A 39 1.59 8.86 21.95
CA GLN A 39 1.38 7.74 21.02
C GLN A 39 2.22 7.92 19.74
N ILE A 40 2.22 9.11 19.13
CA ILE A 40 3.06 9.41 17.95
C ILE A 40 4.55 9.21 18.28
N LYS A 41 5.00 9.65 19.46
CA LYS A 41 6.38 9.47 19.89
C LYS A 41 6.73 7.99 20.07
N GLN A 42 5.84 7.21 20.67
CA GLN A 42 6.02 5.77 20.91
C GLN A 42 6.07 4.98 19.60
N HIS A 43 5.19 5.29 18.64
CA HIS A 43 5.07 4.59 17.37
C HIS A 43 5.85 5.24 16.22
N LYS A 44 6.74 6.20 16.51
CA LYS A 44 7.41 7.05 15.53
C LYS A 44 8.06 6.26 14.39
N GLN A 45 8.81 5.21 14.71
CA GLN A 45 9.51 4.43 13.68
C GLN A 45 8.54 3.64 12.80
N GLN A 46 7.48 3.08 13.39
CA GLN A 46 6.46 2.35 12.64
C GLN A 46 5.66 3.29 11.73
N LEU A 47 5.36 4.52 12.17
CA LEU A 47 4.73 5.56 11.34
C LEU A 47 5.60 5.94 10.15
N ILE A 48 6.90 6.20 10.38
CA ILE A 48 7.86 6.52 9.30
C ILE A 48 7.90 5.37 8.30
N LYS A 49 8.12 4.15 8.79
CA LYS A 49 8.18 2.95 7.95
C LYS A 49 6.92 2.81 7.11
N ARG A 50 5.73 2.92 7.72
CA ARG A 50 4.46 2.80 7.00
C ARG A 50 4.29 3.86 5.92
N LEU A 51 4.65 5.11 6.22
CA LEU A 51 4.55 6.21 5.24
C LEU A 51 5.55 6.01 4.10
N GLU A 52 6.78 5.58 4.37
CA GLU A 52 7.77 5.23 3.35
C GLU A 52 7.30 4.06 2.47
N GLU A 53 6.76 3.00 3.08
CA GLU A 53 6.15 1.86 2.37
C GLU A 53 4.99 2.30 1.47
N ASN A 54 4.15 3.22 1.94
CA ASN A 54 3.04 3.77 1.16
C ASN A 54 3.53 4.59 -0.04
N GLU A 55 4.57 5.41 0.13
CA GLU A 55 5.19 6.14 -0.99
C GLU A 55 5.82 5.18 -2.01
N GLN A 56 6.52 4.13 -1.55
CA GLN A 56 7.07 3.10 -2.42
C GLN A 56 5.99 2.37 -3.23
N ALA A 57 4.87 2.01 -2.58
CA ALA A 57 3.74 1.38 -3.25
C ALA A 57 3.12 2.31 -4.30
N ARG A 58 2.91 3.59 -3.98
CA ARG A 58 2.41 4.59 -4.95
C ARG A 58 3.36 4.75 -6.14
N ALA A 59 4.67 4.76 -5.90
CA ALA A 59 5.67 4.82 -6.98
C ALA A 59 5.62 3.60 -7.92
N LYS A 60 5.12 2.46 -7.45
CA LYS A 60 4.86 1.27 -8.27
C LYS A 60 3.46 1.25 -8.91
N GLY A 61 2.66 2.29 -8.69
CA GLY A 61 1.31 2.45 -9.25
C GLY A 61 0.19 1.85 -8.41
N PHE A 62 0.46 1.48 -7.16
CA PHE A 62 -0.60 1.03 -6.26
C PHE A 62 -1.45 2.23 -5.79
N LEU A 63 -2.76 2.01 -5.72
CA LEU A 63 -3.65 2.77 -4.87
C LEU A 63 -3.48 2.31 -3.42
N VAL A 64 -3.41 3.24 -2.49
CA VAL A 64 -3.18 2.99 -1.06
C VAL A 64 -4.41 3.41 -0.28
N TYR A 65 -5.02 2.47 0.44
CA TYR A 65 -6.24 2.66 1.21
C TYR A 65 -5.98 2.53 2.71
N CYS A 66 -6.85 3.16 3.51
CA CYS A 66 -6.85 3.06 4.97
C CYS A 66 -5.47 3.27 5.58
N TYR A 67 -4.72 4.27 5.11
CA TYR A 67 -3.36 4.58 5.57
C TYR A 67 -2.34 3.42 5.40
N GLY A 68 -2.54 2.60 4.36
CA GLY A 68 -1.65 1.48 4.04
C GLY A 68 -2.00 0.19 4.74
N GLU A 69 -3.25 0.01 5.15
CA GLU A 69 -3.76 -1.31 5.52
C GLU A 69 -4.11 -2.14 4.27
N PHE A 70 -4.46 -1.49 3.16
CA PHE A 70 -4.82 -2.17 1.91
C PHE A 70 -4.24 -1.45 0.70
N TYR A 71 -3.76 -2.22 -0.28
CA TYR A 71 -3.14 -1.73 -1.50
C TYR A 71 -3.75 -2.43 -2.71
N GLU A 72 -4.02 -1.68 -3.78
CA GLU A 72 -4.58 -2.21 -5.02
C GLU A 72 -3.73 -1.78 -6.22
N PHE A 73 -3.43 -2.72 -7.11
CA PHE A 73 -2.83 -2.46 -8.41
C PHE A 73 -3.67 -3.11 -9.51
N ARG A 74 -4.24 -2.27 -10.38
CA ARG A 74 -5.00 -2.74 -11.54
C ARG A 74 -4.06 -2.95 -12.72
N TYR A 75 -4.04 -4.18 -13.24
CA TYR A 75 -3.19 -4.52 -14.37
C TYR A 75 -3.97 -4.93 -15.63
N GLY A 76 -5.29 -4.98 -15.58
CA GLY A 76 -6.13 -5.21 -16.76
C GLY A 76 -7.58 -4.83 -16.50
N ALA A 77 -8.44 -5.00 -17.50
CA ALA A 77 -9.88 -4.96 -17.30
C ALA A 77 -10.29 -6.11 -16.38
N GLY A 78 -10.84 -5.79 -15.20
CA GLY A 78 -11.23 -6.80 -14.22
C GLY A 78 -10.08 -7.54 -13.54
N ALA A 79 -8.81 -7.13 -13.71
CA ALA A 79 -7.66 -7.87 -13.18
C ALA A 79 -6.84 -7.03 -12.21
N TYR A 80 -6.77 -7.50 -10.96
CA TYR A 80 -6.25 -6.75 -9.83
C TYR A 80 -5.26 -7.57 -9.02
N LEU A 81 -4.29 -6.88 -8.44
CA LEU A 81 -3.34 -7.36 -7.47
C LEU A 81 -3.55 -6.59 -6.18
N PHE A 82 -3.60 -7.29 -5.07
CA PHE A 82 -3.87 -6.73 -3.76
C PHE A 82 -2.76 -7.07 -2.78
N ILE A 83 -2.53 -6.15 -1.86
CA ILE A 83 -1.78 -6.39 -0.63
C ILE A 83 -2.67 -5.97 0.53
N GLU A 84 -2.89 -6.83 1.51
CA GLU A 84 -3.63 -6.51 2.73
C GLU A 84 -2.77 -6.81 3.93
N ARG A 85 -2.78 -5.89 4.91
CA ARG A 85 -2.07 -6.08 6.17
C ARG A 85 -2.97 -6.71 7.20
N GLU A 86 -2.35 -7.58 7.99
CA GLU A 86 -2.89 -8.14 9.21
C GLU A 86 -1.87 -7.87 10.33
N GLY A 87 -1.91 -6.64 10.85
CA GLY A 87 -0.92 -6.16 11.82
C GLY A 87 0.46 -5.97 11.18
N GLU A 88 1.45 -6.74 11.64
CA GLU A 88 2.83 -6.71 11.11
C GLU A 88 3.03 -7.66 9.91
N LEU A 89 2.04 -8.52 9.64
CA LEU A 89 2.04 -9.44 8.51
C LEU A 89 1.18 -8.88 7.38
N ALA A 90 1.35 -9.46 6.20
CA ALA A 90 0.62 -9.10 5.00
C ALA A 90 0.38 -10.32 4.11
N HIS A 91 -0.64 -10.18 3.29
CA HIS A 91 -1.09 -11.14 2.30
C HIS A 91 -1.05 -10.50 0.93
N VAL A 92 -0.75 -11.30 -0.09
CA VAL A 92 -0.71 -10.85 -1.48
C VAL A 92 -1.49 -11.84 -2.32
N TRP A 93 -2.45 -11.32 -3.07
CA TRP A 93 -3.20 -12.14 -4.01
C TRP A 93 -3.60 -11.30 -5.20
N ARG A 94 -3.86 -11.99 -6.31
CA ARG A 94 -4.49 -11.42 -7.48
C ARG A 94 -5.87 -11.98 -7.65
N ALA A 95 -6.78 -11.16 -8.13
CA ALA A 95 -8.15 -11.55 -8.40
C ALA A 95 -8.60 -11.04 -9.77
N ASN A 96 -9.39 -11.86 -10.45
CA ASN A 96 -10.03 -11.52 -11.70
C ASN A 96 -11.55 -11.49 -11.52
N TYR A 97 -12.16 -10.45 -12.06
CA TYR A 97 -13.59 -10.17 -12.01
C TYR A 97 -14.14 -10.16 -13.42
N MET A 98 -15.37 -10.65 -13.59
CA MET A 98 -16.14 -10.36 -14.79
C MET A 98 -16.58 -8.90 -14.76
N PRO A 99 -16.88 -8.29 -15.93
CA PRO A 99 -17.49 -6.96 -15.96
C PRO A 99 -18.70 -6.89 -15.03
N GLU A 100 -18.80 -5.82 -14.24
CA GLU A 100 -19.92 -5.52 -13.33
C GLU A 100 -20.09 -6.48 -12.13
N GLU A 101 -19.33 -7.57 -12.08
CA GLU A 101 -19.37 -8.49 -10.95
C GLU A 101 -18.53 -7.98 -9.78
N ARG A 102 -19.11 -8.07 -8.57
CA ARG A 102 -18.43 -7.72 -7.31
C ARG A 102 -17.59 -8.86 -6.75
N LYS A 103 -17.79 -10.09 -7.22
CA LYS A 103 -17.06 -11.27 -6.75
C LYS A 103 -16.06 -11.70 -7.82
N PRO A 104 -14.83 -12.06 -7.43
CA PRO A 104 -13.88 -12.57 -8.39
C PRO A 104 -14.22 -14.01 -8.78
N TYR A 105 -14.13 -14.33 -10.07
CA TYR A 105 -14.26 -15.70 -10.55
C TYR A 105 -12.96 -16.49 -10.38
N LYS A 106 -11.84 -15.80 -10.14
CA LYS A 106 -10.52 -16.42 -9.93
C LYS A 106 -9.70 -15.62 -8.95
N ILE A 107 -9.16 -16.29 -7.94
CA ILE A 107 -8.16 -15.75 -7.00
C ILE A 107 -6.90 -16.62 -7.09
N LYS A 108 -5.73 -15.99 -7.04
CA LYS A 108 -4.45 -16.67 -6.83
C LYS A 108 -3.66 -15.94 -5.76
N VAL A 109 -3.36 -16.63 -4.67
CA VAL A 109 -2.48 -16.16 -3.61
C VAL A 109 -1.03 -16.24 -4.11
N LEU A 110 -0.26 -15.18 -3.86
CA LEU A 110 1.18 -15.10 -4.13
C LEU A 110 1.97 -15.27 -2.84
N ALA A 111 1.49 -14.69 -1.73
CA ALA A 111 2.06 -14.84 -0.40
C ALA A 111 0.96 -14.72 0.66
N GLU A 112 1.12 -15.42 1.78
CA GLU A 112 0.14 -15.46 2.86
C GLU A 112 0.87 -15.31 4.20
N ARG A 113 0.40 -14.38 5.06
CA ARG A 113 0.93 -14.13 6.40
C ARG A 113 2.45 -13.92 6.47
N VAL A 114 3.01 -13.14 5.54
CA VAL A 114 4.45 -12.83 5.51
C VAL A 114 4.72 -11.39 5.97
N PRO A 115 5.94 -11.03 6.40
CA PRO A 115 6.30 -9.63 6.63
C PRO A 115 5.99 -8.74 5.41
N PHE A 116 5.60 -7.49 5.63
CA PHE A 116 5.16 -6.60 4.54
C PHE A 116 6.19 -6.40 3.43
N ASP A 117 7.48 -6.30 3.78
CA ASP A 117 8.55 -6.17 2.81
C ASP A 117 8.62 -7.38 1.88
N GLN A 118 8.45 -8.59 2.41
CA GLN A 118 8.35 -9.81 1.61
C GLN A 118 7.08 -9.81 0.74
N ALA A 119 5.92 -9.47 1.30
CA ALA A 119 4.68 -9.33 0.53
C ALA A 119 4.83 -8.32 -0.62
N PHE A 120 5.44 -7.18 -0.35
CA PHE A 120 5.66 -6.14 -1.35
C PHE A 120 6.62 -6.61 -2.45
N GLN A 121 7.67 -7.36 -2.11
CA GLN A 121 8.58 -7.96 -3.08
C GLN A 121 7.86 -8.95 -4.01
N GLU A 122 7.00 -9.83 -3.48
CA GLU A 122 6.22 -10.77 -4.29
C GLU A 122 5.26 -10.04 -5.24
N ALA A 123 4.60 -8.99 -4.75
CA ALA A 123 3.70 -8.17 -5.54
C ALA A 123 4.46 -7.44 -6.68
N VAL A 124 5.59 -6.82 -6.37
CA VAL A 124 6.44 -6.13 -7.36
C VAL A 124 7.04 -7.13 -8.36
N GLY A 125 7.47 -8.30 -7.90
CA GLY A 125 7.99 -9.37 -8.76
C GLY A 125 6.96 -9.82 -9.81
N PHE A 126 5.68 -9.93 -9.42
CA PHE A 126 4.59 -10.18 -10.35
C PHE A 126 4.40 -9.05 -11.36
N ILE A 127 4.42 -7.79 -10.91
CA ILE A 127 4.32 -6.61 -11.80
C ILE A 127 5.46 -6.59 -12.81
N ASP A 128 6.69 -6.81 -12.36
CA ASP A 128 7.89 -6.79 -13.21
C ASP A 128 7.87 -7.96 -14.21
N TRP A 129 7.39 -9.15 -13.79
CA TRP A 129 7.13 -10.25 -14.71
C TRP A 129 6.08 -9.87 -15.77
N LEU A 130 4.97 -9.25 -15.38
CA LEU A 130 3.91 -8.83 -16.31
C LEU A 130 4.43 -7.81 -17.33
N GLN A 131 5.20 -6.82 -16.87
CA GLN A 131 5.80 -5.81 -17.74
C GLN A 131 6.79 -6.42 -18.73
N ARG A 132 7.57 -7.42 -18.32
CA ARG A 132 8.42 -8.19 -19.24
C ARG A 132 7.55 -8.87 -20.29
N GLN A 133 6.53 -9.63 -19.90
CA GLN A 133 5.66 -10.33 -20.86
C GLN A 133 5.04 -9.40 -21.90
N ARG A 134 4.62 -8.19 -21.51
CA ARG A 134 4.11 -7.17 -22.46
C ARG A 134 5.15 -6.72 -23.46
N LYS A 135 6.37 -6.41 -23.00
CA LYS A 135 7.46 -6.01 -23.88
C LYS A 135 7.79 -7.08 -24.92
N TRP A 136 7.81 -8.35 -24.51
CA TRP A 136 8.04 -9.48 -25.41
C TRP A 136 6.88 -9.68 -26.41
N GLY A 137 5.63 -9.53 -25.96
CA GLY A 137 4.44 -9.58 -26.80
C GLY A 137 4.43 -8.48 -27.87
N ASP A 138 4.73 -7.24 -27.49
CA ASP A 138 4.78 -6.10 -28.42
C ASP A 138 5.95 -6.17 -29.40
N SER A 139 7.11 -6.72 -29.01
CA SER A 139 8.24 -6.93 -29.92
C SER A 139 8.00 -8.01 -30.99
N ASN A 140 7.02 -8.91 -30.79
CA ASN A 140 6.58 -9.87 -31.81
C ASN A 140 5.47 -9.32 -32.71
N VAL A 141 4.95 -8.12 -32.46
CA VAL A 141 3.99 -7.41 -33.32
C VAL A 141 4.74 -6.33 -34.13
N LYS A 142 5.72 -6.77 -34.93
CA LYS A 142 6.24 -5.99 -36.06
C LYS A 142 6.60 -6.94 -37.20
N ALA A 143 5.61 -7.22 -38.05
CA ALA A 143 5.72 -7.37 -39.50
C ALA A 143 4.39 -7.92 -40.07
N ILE A 144 3.52 -7.03 -40.54
CA ILE A 144 2.79 -7.18 -41.80
C ILE A 144 2.79 -5.81 -42.47
#